data_AF-A0A392RAT9-F1
#
_entry.id   AF-A0A392RAT9-F1
#
_cell.length_a   1.000
_cell.length_b   1.000
_cell.length_c   1.000
_cell.angle_alpha   90.00
_cell.angle_beta   90.00
_cell.angle_gamma   90.00
#
_symmetry.space_group_name_H-M   'P 1'
#
loop_
_entity.id
_entity.type
_entity.pdbx_description
1 polymer ?
#
loop_
_entity_poly.entity_id
_entity_poly.type
_entity_poly.pdbx_seq_one_letter_code
_entity_poly.pdbx_strand_id
1 'polypeptide(L)' 'CPGFVKTAMNQYTGFLSIDEGAECPVKLALLPDDGPSGLFFSKDGVISFE' A
#
# COMPACT_ATOMS: atom_id res chain seq x y z
N CYS A 1 -0.80 2.91 -2.49
CA CYS A 1 0.66 3.06 -2.56
C CYS A 1 1.28 2.30 -1.39
N PRO A 2 2.04 1.21 -1.67
CA PRO A 2 2.68 0.38 -0.65
C PRO A 2 3.91 1.03 0.02
N GLY A 3 4.29 2.25 -0.40
CA GLY A 3 5.51 2.93 0.07
C GLY A 3 6.77 2.49 -0.68
N PHE A 4 7.94 2.85 -0.16
CA PHE A 4 9.24 2.50 -0.76
C PHE A 4 9.81 1.23 -0.13
N VAL A 5 9.49 0.09 -0.76
CA VAL A 5 9.72 -1.26 -0.25
C VAL A 5 10.98 -1.89 -0.84
N LYS A 6 11.81 -2.56 -0.03
CA LYS A 6 13.03 -3.25 -0.46
C LYS A 6 12.69 -4.49 -1.31
N THR A 7 12.68 -4.34 -2.63
CA THR A 7 12.36 -5.43 -3.57
C THR A 7 13.42 -5.56 -4.67
N ALA A 8 13.36 -6.61 -5.48
CA ALA A 8 14.24 -6.70 -6.65
C ALA A 8 14.05 -5.53 -7.65
N MET A 9 12.85 -4.95 -7.72
CA MET A 9 12.50 -3.85 -8.64
C MET A 9 13.37 -2.60 -8.42
N ASN A 10 13.80 -2.36 -7.18
CA ASN A 10 14.65 -1.24 -6.77
C ASN A 10 15.99 -1.72 -6.18
N GLN A 11 16.50 -2.86 -6.64
CA GLN A 11 17.80 -3.41 -6.21
C GLN A 11 17.92 -3.55 -4.69
N TYR A 12 16.81 -3.90 -4.03
CA TYR A 12 16.68 -4.04 -2.58
C TYR A 12 16.96 -2.76 -1.79
N THR A 13 16.87 -1.59 -2.43
CA THR A 13 16.84 -0.29 -1.76
C THR A 13 15.42 0.03 -1.27
N GLY A 14 15.26 0.78 -0.19
CA GLY A 14 13.95 1.04 0.40
C GLY A 14 14.01 1.28 1.90
N PHE A 15 12.95 1.89 2.45
CA PHE A 15 12.81 2.05 3.90
C PHE A 15 12.05 0.88 4.52
N LEU A 16 11.11 0.30 3.77
CA LEU A 16 10.20 -0.74 4.25
C LEU A 16 10.66 -2.15 3.87
N SER A 17 10.41 -3.11 4.76
CA SER A 17 10.44 -4.55 4.47
C SER A 17 9.27 -4.97 3.58
N ILE A 18 9.33 -6.20 3.05
CA ILE A 18 8.25 -6.78 2.25
C ILE A 18 6.94 -6.82 3.04
N ASP A 19 6.99 -7.27 4.30
CA ASP A 19 5.80 -7.41 5.14
C ASP A 19 5.14 -6.05 5.44
N GLU A 20 5.94 -5.03 5.77
CA GLU A 20 5.44 -3.65 5.96
C GLU A 20 4.82 -3.07 4.67
N GLY A 21 5.43 -3.35 3.52
CA GLY A 21 4.91 -2.92 2.22
C GLY A 21 3.60 -3.61 1.82
N ALA A 22 3.38 -4.84 2.29
CA ALA A 22 2.20 -5.64 1.98
C ALA A 22 0.98 -5.27 2.83
N GLU A 23 1.16 -4.60 3.97
CA GLU A 23 0.08 -4.28 4.91
C GLU A 23 -1.07 -3.51 4.24
N CYS A 24 -0.77 -2.41 3.54
CA CYS A 24 -1.77 -1.58 2.88
C CYS A 24 -2.59 -2.35 1.83
N PRO A 25 -1.99 -3.02 0.81
CA PRO A 25 -2.77 -3.77 -0.17
C PRO A 25 -3.53 -4.95 0.43
N VAL A 26 -2.98 -5.66 1.43
CA VAL A 26 -3.69 -6.75 2.11
C VAL A 26 -4.91 -6.21 2.87
N LYS A 27 -4.78 -5.09 3.58
CA LYS A 27 -5.90 -4.44 4.26
C LYS A 27 -7.02 -4.05 3.28
N LEU A 28 -6.68 -3.53 2.10
CA LEU A 28 -7.65 -3.16 1.07
C LEU A 28 -8.34 -4.38 0.44
N ALA A 29 -7.59 -5.47 0.23
CA ALA A 29 -8.14 -6.72 -0.30
C ALA A 29 -9.13 -7.41 0.68
N LEU A 30 -9.06 -7.08 1.97
CA LEU A 30 -9.88 -7.63 3.04
C LEU A 30 -10.95 -6.65 3.55
N LEU A 31 -11.25 -5.58 2.80
CA LEU A 31 -12.33 -4.67 3.16
C LEU A 31 -13.69 -5.40 3.16
N PRO A 32 -14.61 -5.02 4.06
CA PRO A 32 -15.98 -5.52 4.01
C PRO A 32 -16.70 -5.01 2.74
N ASP A 33 -17.82 -5.64 2.40
CA ASP A 33 -18.59 -5.30 1.19
C ASP A 33 -19.10 -3.85 1.14
N ASP A 34 -19.30 -3.22 2.31
CA ASP A 34 -19.66 -1.82 2.47
C ASP A 34 -18.44 -0.87 2.53
N GLY A 35 -17.25 -1.39 2.23
CA GLY A 35 -16.00 -0.65 2.21
C GLY A 35 -15.90 0.38 1.06
N PRO A 36 -14.97 1.34 1.17
CA PRO A 36 -14.78 2.37 0.16
C PRO A 36 -14.28 1.80 -1.17
N SER A 37 -14.73 2.39 -2.28
CA SER A 37 -14.29 2.04 -3.64
C SER A 37 -13.95 3.29 -4.46
N GLY A 38 -13.08 3.13 -5.47
CA GLY A 38 -12.70 4.22 -6.38
C GLY A 38 -11.79 5.29 -5.76
N LEU A 39 -11.05 4.96 -4.69
CA LEU A 39 -10.13 5.88 -4.00
C LEU A 39 -8.67 5.46 -4.16
N PHE A 40 -7.75 6.41 -3.96
CA PHE A 40 -6.32 6.13 -3.86
C PHE A 40 -5.89 6.12 -2.38
N PHE A 41 -5.21 5.05 -1.97
CA PHE A 41 -4.79 4.86 -0.59
C PHE A 41 -3.27 4.87 -0.47
N SER A 42 -2.72 5.43 0.59
CA SER A 42 -1.37 5.19 1.09
C SER A 42 -1.44 4.44 2.43
N LYS A 43 -0.29 4.17 3.06
CA LYS A 43 -0.26 3.62 4.43
C LYS A 43 -0.98 4.52 5.44
N ASP A 44 -1.00 5.83 5.19
CA ASP A 44 -1.54 6.84 6.11
C ASP A 44 -3.03 7.15 5.83
N GLY A 45 -3.63 6.52 4.82
CA GLY A 45 -5.06 6.66 4.50
C GLY A 45 -5.33 7.07 3.05
N VAL A 46 -6.51 7.64 2.80
CA VAL A 46 -6.92 8.13 1.48
C VAL A 46 -6.09 9.37 1.11
N ILE A 47 -5.61 9.41 -0.12
CA ILE A 47 -4.84 10.53 -0.68
C ILE A 47 -5.45 10.99 -2.01
N SER A 48 -5.11 12.21 -2.43
CA SER A 48 -5.56 12.77 -3.71
C SER A 48 -5.04 11.95 -4.90
N PHE A 49 -5.79 11.96 -5.99
CA PHE A 49 -5.35 11.45 -7.29
C PHE A 49 -4.45 12.44 -8.05
N GLU A 50 -4.47 13.71 -7.64
CA GLU A 50 -3.72 14.82 -8.25
C GLU A 50 -2.24 14.84 -7.84
#